data_AF-A0A8S1IRR1-F1
#
_entry.id   AF-A0A8S1IRR1-F1
#
_cell.length_a   1.000
_cell.length_b   1.000
_cell.length_c   1.000
_cell.angle_alpha   90.00
_cell.angle_beta   90.00
_cell.angle_gamma   90.00
#
_symmetry.space_group_name_H-M   'P 1'
#
loop_
_entity.id
_entity.type
_entity.pdbx_description
1 polymer ?
#
loop_
_entity_poly.entity_id
_entity_poly.type
_entity_poly.pdbx_seq_one_letter_code
_entity_poly.pdbx_strand_id
1 'polypeptide(L)'
;MPGTQPALASALSSQYRLLLRSPGGLSSASLCEECLKLADLFGPGGRLSLLRVLLEDLDFGSGIGNSPKVKVLGHVLGALVPNLPSLFCQAVLAASVRRESYLRELCAAVELPLERQVEIGLAVAQAPHPGWSAEGVSFLKEKVSELVERGAVLPEGVRHGTVREELTESLEACFGD
;
A
#
# COMPACT_ATOMS: atom_id res chain seq x y z
N MET A 1 -30.87 9.56 -8.13
CA MET A 1 -30.00 10.33 -9.06
C MET A 1 -28.55 10.19 -8.59
N PRO A 2 -27.78 9.19 -9.05
CA PRO A 2 -26.36 9.06 -8.73
C PRO A 2 -25.51 9.36 -9.97
N GLY A 3 -24.99 10.59 -10.10
CA GLY A 3 -24.23 11.01 -11.28
C GLY A 3 -23.01 11.91 -11.01
N THR A 4 -22.79 12.32 -9.76
CA THR A 4 -21.79 13.35 -9.40
C THR A 4 -20.48 12.80 -8.83
N GLN A 5 -20.39 11.53 -8.46
CA GLN A 5 -19.20 10.96 -7.81
C GLN A 5 -17.97 10.72 -8.72
N PRO A 6 -18.09 10.26 -9.98
CA PRO A 6 -16.89 9.95 -10.79
C PRO A 6 -16.15 11.21 -11.26
N ALA A 7 -16.88 12.30 -11.51
CA ALA A 7 -16.30 13.58 -11.93
C ALA A 7 -15.45 14.20 -10.81
N LEU A 8 -15.93 14.14 -9.57
CA LEU A 8 -15.21 14.67 -8.40
C LEU A 8 -13.94 13.86 -8.11
N ALA A 9 -14.02 12.53 -8.17
CA ALA A 9 -12.86 11.66 -7.97
C ALA A 9 -11.79 11.89 -9.05
N SER A 10 -12.20 12.06 -10.31
CA SER A 10 -11.30 12.37 -11.43
C SER A 10 -10.64 13.76 -11.27
N ALA A 11 -11.41 14.77 -10.87
CA ALA A 11 -10.90 16.11 -10.60
C ALA A 11 -9.89 16.11 -9.46
N LEU A 12 -10.19 15.40 -8.37
CA LEU A 12 -9.30 15.27 -7.21
C LEU A 12 -8.01 14.53 -7.56
N SER A 13 -8.11 13.42 -8.29
CA SER A 13 -6.92 12.69 -8.76
C SER A 13 -6.05 13.55 -9.68
N SER A 14 -6.67 14.40 -10.51
CA SER A 14 -5.95 15.35 -11.37
C SER A 14 -5.22 16.42 -10.55
N GLN A 15 -5.84 16.93 -9.48
CA GLN A 15 -5.20 17.87 -8.55
C GLN A 15 -4.00 17.25 -7.83
N TYR A 16 -4.12 16.01 -7.34
CA TYR A 16 -2.97 15.31 -6.76
C TYR A 16 -1.83 15.13 -7.76
N ARG A 17 -2.13 14.73 -9.01
CA ARG A 17 -1.10 14.58 -10.05
C ARG A 17 -0.41 15.91 -10.37
N LEU A 18 -1.14 17.04 -10.35
CA LEU A 18 -0.55 18.36 -10.53
C LEU A 18 0.38 18.73 -9.37
N LEU A 19 -0.05 18.51 -8.12
CA LEU A 19 0.79 18.74 -6.95
C LEU A 19 2.08 17.89 -7.01
N LEU A 20 1.94 16.60 -7.29
CA LEU A 20 3.06 15.65 -7.35
C LEU A 20 3.98 15.84 -8.58
N ARG A 21 3.53 16.57 -9.61
CA ARG A 21 4.32 16.92 -10.80
C ARG A 21 4.94 18.32 -10.71
N SER A 22 4.56 19.13 -9.73
CA SER A 22 4.97 20.54 -9.67
C SER A 22 6.49 20.67 -9.71
N PRO A 23 7.07 21.24 -10.79
CA PRO A 23 8.50 21.21 -11.04
C PRO A 23 9.29 22.26 -10.26
N GLY A 24 8.69 22.99 -9.32
CA GLY A 24 9.37 24.10 -8.64
C GLY A 24 8.82 24.45 -7.26
N GLY A 25 9.67 24.36 -6.25
CA GLY A 25 9.62 25.20 -5.05
C GLY A 25 9.27 24.52 -3.72
N LEU A 26 8.52 23.43 -3.72
CA LEU A 26 8.12 22.75 -2.49
C LEU A 26 9.13 21.67 -2.08
N SER A 27 9.47 21.63 -0.80
CA SER A 27 10.21 20.50 -0.23
C SER A 27 9.31 19.26 -0.21
N SER A 28 9.89 18.06 -0.06
CA SER A 28 9.08 16.85 0.08
C SER A 28 8.13 16.90 1.28
N ALA A 29 8.50 17.64 2.34
CA ALA A 29 7.68 17.84 3.51
C ALA A 29 6.47 18.74 3.21
N SER A 30 6.67 19.89 2.54
CA SER A 30 5.56 20.78 2.21
C SER A 30 4.63 20.16 1.15
N LEU A 31 5.18 19.40 0.20
CA LEU A 31 4.37 18.64 -0.75
C LEU A 31 3.49 17.59 -0.02
N CYS A 32 4.06 16.90 0.98
CA CYS A 32 3.31 15.95 1.80
C CYS A 32 2.18 16.64 2.57
N GLU A 33 2.47 17.77 3.21
CA GLU A 33 1.50 18.54 3.97
C GLU A 33 0.34 19.01 3.08
N GLU A 34 0.62 19.53 1.90
CA GLU A 34 -0.42 19.99 0.95
C GLU A 34 -1.27 18.83 0.42
N CYS A 35 -0.66 17.67 0.11
CA CYS A 35 -1.41 16.47 -0.28
C CYS A 35 -2.32 15.97 0.85
N LEU A 36 -1.84 15.95 2.09
CA LEU A 36 -2.63 15.53 3.25
C LEU A 36 -3.75 16.51 3.58
N LYS A 37 -3.49 17.82 3.55
CA LYS A 37 -4.51 18.86 3.70
C LYS A 37 -5.62 18.69 2.66
N LEU A 38 -5.25 18.51 1.39
CA LEU A 38 -6.21 18.27 0.33
C LEU A 38 -7.01 16.97 0.59
N ALA A 39 -6.34 15.90 1.01
CA ALA A 39 -7.03 14.65 1.34
C ALA A 39 -8.02 14.81 2.50
N ASP A 40 -7.67 15.57 3.52
CA ASP A 40 -8.50 15.80 4.70
C ASP A 40 -9.76 16.63 4.38
N LEU A 41 -9.69 17.57 3.43
CA LEU A 41 -10.87 18.31 2.95
C LEU A 41 -11.94 17.40 2.34
N PHE A 42 -11.53 16.27 1.77
CA PHE A 42 -12.42 15.26 1.16
C PHE A 42 -12.61 14.02 2.04
N GLY A 43 -12.07 14.02 3.27
CA GLY A 43 -12.19 12.94 4.23
C GLY A 43 -11.62 11.60 3.76
N PRO A 44 -12.19 10.46 4.18
CA PRO A 44 -11.67 9.13 3.85
C PRO A 44 -11.55 8.87 2.34
N GLY A 45 -12.48 9.39 1.53
CA GLY A 45 -12.43 9.27 0.07
C GLY A 45 -11.26 10.03 -0.53
N GLY A 46 -10.90 11.18 0.05
CA GLY A 46 -9.74 11.97 -0.38
C GLY A 46 -8.42 11.24 -0.15
N ARG A 47 -8.27 10.60 1.02
CA ARG A 47 -7.09 9.80 1.36
C ARG A 47 -6.96 8.56 0.48
N LEU A 48 -8.07 7.88 0.17
CA LEU A 48 -8.09 6.75 -0.77
C LEU A 48 -7.69 7.20 -2.19
N SER A 49 -8.20 8.35 -2.66
CA SER A 49 -7.80 8.90 -3.96
C SER A 49 -6.32 9.30 -4.00
N LEU A 50 -5.79 9.88 -2.93
CA LEU A 50 -4.36 10.21 -2.83
C LEU A 50 -3.51 8.94 -2.91
N LEU A 51 -3.85 7.92 -2.12
CA LEU A 51 -3.15 6.64 -2.11
C LEU A 51 -3.16 5.98 -3.51
N ARG A 52 -4.30 5.99 -4.20
CA ARG A 52 -4.40 5.47 -5.58
C ARG A 52 -3.48 6.20 -6.54
N VAL A 53 -3.52 7.54 -6.53
CA VAL A 53 -2.66 8.34 -7.42
C VAL A 53 -1.18 8.06 -7.14
N LEU A 54 -0.79 7.97 -5.87
CA LEU A 54 0.59 7.63 -5.51
C LEU A 54 0.97 6.24 -6.03
N LEU A 55 0.13 5.22 -5.82
CA LEU A 55 0.42 3.86 -6.27
C LEU A 55 0.48 3.72 -7.80
N GLU A 56 -0.33 4.49 -8.54
CA GLU A 56 -0.36 4.50 -10.01
C GLU A 56 0.84 5.23 -10.63
N ASP A 57 1.23 6.38 -10.04
CA ASP A 57 2.26 7.26 -10.60
C ASP A 57 3.69 6.93 -10.09
N LEU A 58 3.86 5.83 -9.35
CA LEU A 58 5.16 5.34 -8.91
C LEU A 58 5.87 4.56 -10.02
N ASP A 59 7.14 4.90 -10.20
CA ASP A 59 8.05 4.19 -11.10
C ASP A 59 9.27 3.70 -10.32
N PHE A 60 9.39 2.38 -10.16
CA PHE A 60 10.45 1.70 -9.38
C PHE A 60 11.83 1.67 -10.07
N GLY A 61 12.07 2.61 -10.98
CA GLY A 61 13.37 2.82 -11.62
C GLY A 61 14.47 3.26 -10.65
N SER A 62 15.70 3.36 -11.17
CA SER A 62 16.87 3.75 -10.38
C SER A 62 16.69 5.13 -9.73
N GLY A 63 16.86 5.18 -8.40
CA GLY A 63 16.75 6.43 -7.62
C GLY A 63 15.39 6.69 -6.97
N ILE A 64 14.44 5.74 -7.04
CA ILE A 64 13.08 5.90 -6.51
C ILE A 64 13.04 6.28 -5.01
N GLY A 65 13.93 5.75 -4.16
CA GLY A 65 13.94 6.03 -2.71
C GLY A 65 14.10 7.52 -2.35
N ASN A 66 14.71 8.32 -3.23
CA ASN A 66 14.85 9.77 -3.04
C ASN A 66 13.73 10.59 -3.69
N SER A 67 12.77 9.95 -4.36
CA SER A 67 11.65 10.63 -4.98
C SER A 67 10.75 11.26 -3.91
N PRO A 68 10.34 12.53 -4.08
CA PRO A 68 9.38 13.15 -3.17
C PRO A 68 8.06 12.36 -3.11
N LYS A 69 7.67 11.68 -4.19
CA LYS A 69 6.48 10.82 -4.23
C LYS A 69 6.58 9.63 -3.26
N VAL A 70 7.75 9.01 -3.15
CA VAL A 70 8.00 7.90 -2.21
C VAL A 70 7.95 8.38 -0.77
N LYS A 71 8.55 9.55 -0.49
CA LYS A 71 8.49 10.15 0.86
C LYS A 71 7.06 10.50 1.27
N VAL A 72 6.27 11.05 0.34
CA VAL A 72 4.84 11.34 0.55
C VAL A 72 4.08 10.03 0.77
N LEU A 73 4.33 9.00 -0.05
CA LEU A 73 3.70 7.70 0.13
C LEU A 73 4.00 7.09 1.50
N GLY A 74 5.26 7.07 1.94
CA GLY A 74 5.64 6.57 3.26
C GLY A 74 4.88 7.28 4.39
N HIS A 75 4.76 8.61 4.32
CA HIS A 75 3.96 9.39 5.28
C HIS A 75 2.47 9.05 5.23
N VAL A 76 1.90 8.93 4.02
CA VAL A 76 0.49 8.56 3.84
C VAL A 76 0.23 7.18 4.43
N LEU A 77 1.07 6.18 4.13
CA LEU A 77 0.93 4.83 4.70
C LEU A 77 0.97 4.85 6.23
N GLY A 78 1.90 5.62 6.82
CA GLY A 78 1.96 5.81 8.27
C GLY A 78 0.71 6.48 8.86
N ALA A 79 0.15 7.48 8.17
CA ALA A 79 -1.03 8.22 8.61
C ALA A 79 -2.36 7.45 8.45
N LEU A 80 -2.36 6.34 7.72
CA LEU A 80 -3.55 5.51 7.48
C LEU A 80 -3.79 4.44 8.56
N VAL A 81 -2.89 4.30 9.53
CA VAL A 81 -3.06 3.40 10.67
C VAL A 81 -4.28 3.85 11.51
N PRO A 82 -5.15 2.93 11.96
CA PRO A 82 -5.09 1.46 11.85
C PRO A 82 -5.72 0.87 10.57
N ASN A 83 -6.38 1.68 9.72
CA ASN A 83 -7.12 1.22 8.55
C ASN A 83 -6.23 0.96 7.31
N LEU A 84 -4.92 0.92 7.49
CA LEU A 84 -3.96 0.79 6.40
C LEU A 84 -4.20 -0.44 5.51
N PRO A 85 -4.37 -1.67 6.03
CA PRO A 85 -4.45 -2.86 5.17
C PRO A 85 -5.69 -2.85 4.27
N SER A 86 -6.85 -2.41 4.79
CA SER A 86 -8.10 -2.37 4.03
C SER A 86 -8.10 -1.27 2.97
N LEU A 87 -7.61 -0.07 3.30
CA LEU A 87 -7.49 1.05 2.36
C LEU A 87 -6.43 0.78 1.29
N PHE A 88 -5.32 0.14 1.67
CA PHE A 88 -4.28 -0.27 0.76
C PHE A 88 -4.81 -1.29 -0.26
N CYS A 89 -5.49 -2.34 0.19
CA CYS A 89 -6.10 -3.32 -0.68
C CYS A 89 -7.12 -2.66 -1.65
N GLN A 90 -7.96 -1.74 -1.17
CA GLN A 90 -8.90 -0.98 -2.01
C GLN A 90 -8.22 -0.05 -3.03
N ALA A 91 -7.04 0.48 -2.71
CA ALA A 91 -6.29 1.35 -3.60
C ALA A 91 -5.58 0.52 -4.67
N VAL A 92 -4.93 -0.57 -4.29
CA VAL A 92 -4.22 -1.51 -5.15
C VAL A 92 -5.15 -2.20 -6.13
N LEU A 93 -6.33 -2.66 -5.69
CA LEU A 93 -7.32 -3.29 -6.56
C LEU A 93 -7.89 -2.34 -7.62
N ALA A 94 -7.92 -1.04 -7.31
CA ALA A 94 -8.38 -0.01 -8.23
C ALA A 94 -7.26 0.53 -9.13
N ALA A 95 -6.00 0.38 -8.72
CA ALA A 95 -4.86 0.75 -9.53
C ALA A 95 -4.75 -0.19 -10.73
N SER A 96 -4.52 0.38 -11.91
CA SER A 96 -4.29 -0.37 -13.14
C SER A 96 -2.90 -1.01 -13.20
N VAL A 97 -2.03 -0.72 -12.23
CA VAL A 97 -0.63 -1.17 -12.20
C VAL A 97 -0.57 -2.60 -11.71
N ARG A 98 -0.32 -3.55 -12.61
CA ARG A 98 0.02 -4.94 -12.26
C ARG A 98 1.45 -5.19 -12.70
N ARG A 99 2.34 -5.45 -11.75
CA ARG A 99 3.70 -5.91 -12.03
C ARG A 99 4.02 -7.01 -11.04
N GLU A 100 4.68 -8.06 -11.52
CA GLU A 100 5.28 -9.03 -10.62
C GLU A 100 6.23 -8.30 -9.66
N SER A 101 6.27 -8.74 -8.40
CA SER A 101 7.08 -8.13 -7.34
C SER A 101 6.76 -6.68 -6.95
N TYR A 102 5.61 -6.13 -7.37
CA TYR A 102 5.20 -4.76 -7.02
C TYR A 102 5.18 -4.53 -5.51
N LEU A 103 4.59 -5.44 -4.72
CA LEU A 103 4.57 -5.31 -3.25
C LEU A 103 5.98 -5.27 -2.64
N ARG A 104 6.92 -6.04 -3.20
CA ARG A 104 8.31 -6.07 -2.75
C ARG A 104 9.00 -4.75 -3.06
N GLU A 105 8.90 -4.28 -4.29
CA GLU A 105 9.49 -3.00 -4.73
C GLU A 105 8.90 -1.82 -3.94
N LEU A 106 7.59 -1.84 -3.70
CA LEU A 106 6.90 -0.81 -2.92
C LEU A 106 7.38 -0.77 -1.48
N CYS A 107 7.35 -1.91 -0.78
CA CYS A 107 7.74 -1.97 0.62
C CYS A 107 9.21 -1.61 0.83
N ALA A 108 10.08 -2.00 -0.12
CA ALA A 108 11.48 -1.61 -0.13
C ALA A 108 11.64 -0.10 -0.37
N ALA A 109 10.91 0.49 -1.32
CA ALA A 109 11.01 1.90 -1.65
C ALA A 109 10.58 2.82 -0.49
N VAL A 110 9.52 2.45 0.24
CA VAL A 110 9.00 3.24 1.38
C VAL A 110 9.58 2.84 2.74
N GLU A 111 10.55 1.92 2.76
CA GLU A 111 11.18 1.42 3.99
C GLU A 111 10.17 0.95 5.05
N LEU A 112 9.14 0.22 4.61
CA LEU A 112 8.03 -0.17 5.47
C LEU A 112 8.49 -1.21 6.52
N PRO A 113 8.11 -1.09 7.81
CA PRO A 113 8.44 -2.11 8.82
C PRO A 113 7.93 -3.50 8.46
N LEU A 114 8.68 -4.56 8.81
CA LEU A 114 8.38 -5.93 8.41
C LEU A 114 6.97 -6.38 8.86
N GLU A 115 6.54 -5.98 10.05
CA GLU A 115 5.21 -6.28 10.58
C GLU A 115 4.10 -5.69 9.69
N ARG A 116 4.32 -4.47 9.20
CA ARG A 116 3.38 -3.79 8.28
C ARG A 116 3.41 -4.39 6.89
N GLN A 117 4.57 -4.87 6.43
CA GLN A 117 4.67 -5.64 5.19
C GLN A 117 3.81 -6.91 5.27
N VAL A 118 3.84 -7.62 6.41
CA VAL A 118 3.05 -8.83 6.63
C VAL A 118 1.55 -8.53 6.66
N GLU A 119 1.12 -7.46 7.33
CA GLU A 119 -0.28 -7.04 7.34
C GLU A 119 -0.80 -6.68 5.94
N ILE A 120 0.00 -5.96 5.13
CA ILE A 120 -0.32 -5.64 3.74
C ILE A 120 -0.39 -6.92 2.90
N GLY A 121 0.61 -7.80 3.04
CA GLY A 121 0.66 -9.07 2.32
C GLY A 121 -0.58 -9.92 2.58
N LEU A 122 -1.02 -10.01 3.83
CA LEU A 122 -2.24 -10.71 4.21
C LEU A 122 -3.48 -10.09 3.58
N ALA A 123 -3.64 -8.76 3.68
CA ALA A 123 -4.80 -8.06 3.13
C ALA A 123 -4.89 -8.18 1.59
N VAL A 124 -3.74 -8.21 0.92
CA VAL A 124 -3.67 -8.39 -0.54
C VAL A 124 -3.85 -9.86 -0.93
N ALA A 125 -3.34 -10.81 -0.15
CA ALA A 125 -3.57 -12.24 -0.36
C ALA A 125 -5.07 -12.61 -0.29
N GLN A 126 -5.82 -11.92 0.57
CA GLN A 126 -7.28 -12.09 0.73
C GLN A 126 -8.10 -11.26 -0.28
N ALA A 127 -7.46 -10.53 -1.19
CA ALA A 127 -8.17 -9.72 -2.18
C ALA A 127 -8.98 -10.61 -3.15
N PRO A 128 -10.17 -10.16 -3.61
CA PRO A 128 -11.00 -10.93 -4.54
C PRO A 128 -10.38 -11.06 -5.94
N HIS A 129 -9.32 -10.31 -6.24
CA HIS A 129 -8.69 -10.30 -7.55
C HIS A 129 -7.58 -11.37 -7.63
N PRO A 130 -7.66 -12.36 -8.54
CA PRO A 130 -6.74 -13.50 -8.56
C PRO A 130 -5.25 -13.13 -8.70
N GLY A 131 -4.92 -12.13 -9.54
CA GLY A 131 -3.54 -11.67 -9.73
C GLY A 131 -2.93 -11.08 -8.46
N TRP A 132 -3.57 -10.06 -7.90
CA TRP A 132 -3.21 -9.50 -6.59
C TRP A 132 -3.20 -10.54 -5.46
N SER A 133 -4.18 -11.43 -5.40
CA SER A 133 -4.18 -12.52 -4.40
C SER A 133 -2.93 -13.39 -4.52
N ALA A 134 -2.58 -13.84 -5.74
CA ALA A 134 -1.37 -14.64 -5.97
C ALA A 134 -0.07 -13.89 -5.61
N GLU A 135 0.02 -12.60 -5.97
CA GLU A 135 1.16 -11.76 -5.58
C GLU A 135 1.25 -11.59 -4.06
N GLY A 136 0.12 -11.32 -3.39
CA GLY A 136 0.03 -11.20 -1.94
C GLY A 136 0.43 -12.50 -1.23
N VAL A 137 0.04 -13.66 -1.74
CA VAL A 137 0.45 -14.97 -1.22
C VAL A 137 1.96 -15.16 -1.33
N SER A 138 2.53 -14.90 -2.51
CA SER A 138 3.97 -15.02 -2.76
C SER A 138 4.78 -14.08 -1.86
N PHE A 139 4.36 -12.82 -1.78
CA PHE A 139 4.98 -11.81 -0.93
C PHE A 139 4.87 -12.16 0.55
N LEU A 140 3.71 -12.63 1.01
CA LEU A 140 3.50 -13.01 2.40
C LEU A 140 4.39 -14.19 2.80
N LYS A 141 4.54 -15.22 1.94
CA LYS A 141 5.45 -16.35 2.20
C LYS A 141 6.89 -15.87 2.43
N GLU A 142 7.39 -14.97 1.59
CA GLU A 142 8.72 -14.39 1.75
C GLU A 142 8.88 -13.67 3.10
N LYS A 143 7.90 -12.84 3.48
CA LYS A 143 7.98 -12.03 4.72
C LYS A 143 7.75 -12.82 6.00
N VAL A 144 6.95 -13.88 5.92
CA VAL A 144 6.79 -14.83 7.03
C VAL A 144 8.12 -15.55 7.28
N SER A 145 8.81 -16.05 6.24
CA SER A 145 10.14 -16.64 6.41
C SER A 145 11.14 -15.65 7.02
N GLU A 146 11.14 -14.39 6.57
CA GLU A 146 11.98 -13.33 7.13
C GLU A 146 11.67 -13.05 8.63
N LEU A 147 10.40 -13.13 9.05
CA LEU A 147 10.01 -13.00 10.45
C LEU A 147 10.53 -14.16 11.30
N VAL A 148 10.40 -15.40 10.80
CA VAL A 148 10.89 -16.62 11.48
C VAL A 148 12.39 -16.52 11.71
N GLU A 149 13.16 -16.16 10.68
CA GLU A 149 14.61 -16.00 10.77
C GLU A 149 15.03 -14.95 11.81
N ARG A 150 14.20 -13.93 12.04
CA ARG A 150 14.41 -12.88 13.04
C ARG A 150 13.92 -13.23 14.44
N GLY A 151 13.28 -14.39 14.62
CA GLY A 151 12.65 -14.78 15.88
C GLY A 151 11.50 -13.86 16.30
N ALA A 152 10.87 -13.17 15.35
CA ALA A 152 9.79 -12.23 15.60
C ALA A 152 8.44 -12.94 15.67
N VAL A 153 7.52 -12.39 16.48
CA VAL A 153 6.18 -12.95 16.67
C VAL A 153 5.26 -12.50 15.54
N LEU A 154 4.50 -13.43 14.96
CA LEU A 154 3.44 -13.13 13.99
C LEU A 154 2.43 -12.12 14.56
N PRO A 155 2.07 -11.05 13.81
CA PRO A 155 0.98 -10.16 14.21
C PRO A 155 -0.32 -10.94 14.43
N GLU A 156 -1.10 -10.58 15.46
CA GLU A 156 -2.34 -11.29 15.84
C GLU A 156 -3.33 -11.43 14.67
N GLY A 157 -3.42 -10.42 13.80
CA GLY A 157 -4.29 -10.45 12.62
C GLY A 157 -3.91 -11.54 11.60
N VAL A 158 -2.66 -12.00 11.59
CA VAL A 158 -2.16 -13.07 10.72
C VAL A 158 -2.41 -14.44 11.33
N ARG A 159 -2.37 -14.54 12.66
CA ARG A 159 -2.67 -15.79 13.40
C ARG A 159 -4.12 -16.23 13.27
N HIS A 160 -5.04 -15.27 13.16
CA HIS A 160 -6.49 -15.53 13.07
C HIS A 160 -7.07 -15.33 11.66
N GLY A 161 -6.26 -14.85 10.71
CA GLY A 161 -6.70 -14.70 9.33
C GLY A 161 -6.97 -16.08 8.75
N THR A 162 -8.19 -16.31 8.24
CA THR A 162 -8.45 -17.48 7.39
C THR A 162 -7.64 -17.28 6.11
N VAL A 163 -6.50 -17.95 6.02
CA VAL A 163 -5.64 -17.92 4.84
C VAL A 163 -5.94 -19.15 4.00
N ARG A 164 -5.75 -19.05 2.67
CA ARG A 164 -5.85 -20.22 1.76
C ARG A 164 -4.99 -21.36 2.31
N GLU A 165 -5.43 -22.62 2.10
CA GLU A 165 -4.74 -23.84 2.56
C GLU A 165 -3.22 -23.81 2.30
N GLU A 166 -2.80 -23.30 1.14
CA GLU A 166 -1.39 -23.15 0.74
C GLU A 166 -0.51 -22.26 1.65
N LEU A 167 -1.13 -21.34 2.40
CA LEU A 167 -0.46 -20.48 3.39
C LEU A 167 -0.59 -21.06 4.80
N THR A 168 -1.68 -21.76 5.09
CA THR A 168 -1.85 -22.50 6.33
C THR A 168 -0.77 -23.56 6.47
N GLU A 169 -0.48 -24.35 5.43
CA GLU A 169 0.61 -25.33 5.45
C GLU A 169 1.99 -24.67 5.68
N SER A 170 2.23 -23.50 5.07
CA SER A 170 3.49 -22.77 5.23
C SER A 170 3.63 -22.16 6.64
N LEU A 171 2.52 -21.67 7.21
CA LEU A 171 2.50 -21.11 8.56
C LEU A 171 2.58 -22.20 9.63
N GLU A 172 1.89 -23.32 9.46
CA GLU A 172 1.98 -24.50 10.33
C GLU A 172 3.38 -25.12 10.28
N ALA A 173 4.02 -25.21 9.11
CA ALA A 173 5.40 -25.69 9.00
C ALA A 173 6.42 -24.77 9.71
N CYS A 174 6.12 -23.48 9.83
CA CYS A 174 7.03 -22.48 10.41
C CYS A 174 6.74 -22.15 11.89
N PHE A 175 5.50 -22.31 12.35
CA PHE A 175 5.03 -21.86 13.67
C PHE A 175 4.14 -22.87 14.40
N GLY A 176 3.94 -24.08 13.85
CA GLY A 176 3.25 -25.16 14.53
C GLY A 176 4.17 -25.85 15.53
N ASP A 177 3.84 -25.71 16.82
CA ASP A 177 4.22 -26.66 17.88
C ASP A 177 3.21 -27.82 17.92
#